data_AF-A0A9D5W4S2-F1
#
_entry.id   AF-A0A9D5W4S2-F1
#
_cell.length_a   1.000
_cell.length_b   1.000
_cell.length_c   1.000
_cell.angle_alpha   90.00
_cell.angle_beta   90.00
_cell.angle_gamma   90.00
#
_symmetry.space_group_name_H-M   'P 1'
#
loop_
_entity.id
_entity.type
_entity.pdbx_description
1 polymer ?
#
loop_
_entity_poly.entity_id
_entity_poly.type
_entity_poly.pdbx_seq_one_letter_code
_entity_poly.pdbx_strand_id
1 'polypeptide(L)'
;MLHSIRKWLGRWRRSRELRALVEPEAFAGLSRELRDLARIAAGLWPDEPAFQDRVKRIQDEMNQLEAMAVKPEFLGIPTQKRLELRQSLLGSRDQLMETVRRAQPPTSTTQ
;
A
#
# COMPACT_ATOMS: atom_id res chain seq x y z
N MET A 1 7.06 8.11 40.69
CA MET A 1 7.50 9.06 39.65
C MET A 1 8.09 8.37 38.41
N LEU A 2 9.05 7.45 38.56
CA LEU A 2 9.69 6.70 37.45
C LEU A 2 8.73 5.86 36.58
N HIS A 3 7.66 5.31 37.16
CA HIS A 3 6.67 4.51 36.42
C HIS A 3 5.84 5.36 35.43
N SER A 4 5.57 6.61 35.79
CA SER A 4 4.83 7.57 34.96
C SER A 4 5.65 8.01 33.75
N ILE A 5 6.96 8.18 33.94
CA ILE A 5 7.94 8.54 32.89
C ILE A 5 8.09 7.38 31.89
N ARG A 6 8.20 6.12 32.36
CA ARG A 6 8.28 4.95 31.48
C ARG A 6 7.01 4.73 30.64
N LYS A 7 5.82 4.93 31.22
CA LYS A 7 4.55 4.89 30.48
C LYS A 7 4.43 6.04 29.48
N TRP A 8 4.93 7.23 29.82
CA TRP A 8 4.95 8.38 28.93
C TRP A 8 5.90 8.16 27.74
N LEU A 9 7.13 7.69 27.98
CA LEU A 9 8.09 7.31 26.93
C LEU A 9 7.55 6.21 26.01
N GLY A 10 6.90 5.18 26.57
CA GLY A 10 6.30 4.10 25.77
C GLY A 10 5.09 4.53 24.94
N ARG A 11 4.35 5.57 25.37
CA ARG A 11 3.29 6.20 24.55
C ARG A 11 3.88 7.11 23.49
N TRP A 12 4.96 7.81 23.80
CA TRP A 12 5.67 8.68 22.87
C TRP A 12 6.34 7.90 21.75
N ARG A 13 6.99 6.77 22.07
CA ARG A 13 7.56 5.84 21.09
C ARG A 13 6.49 5.24 20.17
N ARG A 14 5.38 4.74 20.72
CA ARG A 14 4.24 4.27 19.92
C ARG A 14 3.63 5.35 19.05
N SER A 15 3.56 6.59 19.54
CA SER A 15 3.09 7.72 18.74
C SER A 15 4.05 8.08 17.62
N ARG A 16 5.37 7.97 17.83
CA ARG A 16 6.38 8.15 16.77
C ARG A 16 6.31 7.04 15.73
N GLU A 17 6.16 5.79 16.14
CA GLU A 17 5.99 4.64 15.23
C GLU A 17 4.71 4.78 14.40
N LEU A 18 3.58 5.17 15.02
CA LEU A 18 2.34 5.44 14.30
C LEU A 18 2.46 6.62 13.33
N ARG A 19 3.17 7.69 13.72
CA ARG A 19 3.44 8.82 12.82
C ARG A 19 4.27 8.37 11.61
N ALA A 20 5.34 7.62 11.83
CA ALA A 20 6.19 7.09 10.76
C ALA A 20 5.39 6.27 9.73
N LEU A 21 4.35 5.55 10.15
CA LEU A 21 3.48 4.79 9.25
C LEU A 21 2.58 5.67 8.37
N VAL A 22 2.32 6.91 8.78
CA VAL A 22 1.45 7.86 8.06
C VAL A 22 2.19 9.08 7.53
N GLU A 23 3.52 9.08 7.63
CA GLU A 23 4.34 10.10 6.98
C GLU A 23 4.17 9.99 5.47
N PRO A 24 4.24 11.10 4.73
CA PRO A 24 3.95 11.08 3.31
C PRO A 24 4.90 10.17 2.51
N GLU A 25 6.16 10.06 2.94
CA GLU A 25 7.13 9.13 2.35
C GLU A 25 6.66 7.66 2.46
N ALA A 26 6.02 7.28 3.57
CA ALA A 26 5.48 5.94 3.74
C ALA A 26 4.32 5.64 2.77
N PHE A 27 3.53 6.65 2.40
CA PHE A 27 2.50 6.53 1.36
C PHE A 27 3.09 6.48 -0.04
N ALA A 28 4.09 7.30 -0.33
CA ALA A 28 4.79 7.25 -1.62
C ALA A 28 5.42 5.87 -1.86
N GLY A 29 6.10 5.32 -0.85
CA GLY A 29 6.67 3.97 -0.89
C GLY A 29 5.60 2.90 -1.10
N LEU A 30 4.51 2.94 -0.34
CA LEU A 30 3.41 1.96 -0.46
C LEU A 30 2.73 2.05 -1.84
N SER A 31 2.51 3.26 -2.37
CA SER A 31 1.91 3.47 -3.70
C SER A 31 2.79 2.86 -4.80
N ARG A 32 4.11 3.04 -4.70
CA ARG A 32 5.07 2.45 -5.62
C ARG A 32 5.03 0.92 -5.58
N GLU A 33 5.02 0.32 -4.39
CA GLU A 33 4.92 -1.13 -4.22
C GLU A 33 3.64 -1.70 -4.85
N LEU A 34 2.48 -1.06 -4.60
CA LEU A 34 1.22 -1.48 -5.21
C LEU A 34 1.23 -1.35 -6.74
N ARG A 35 1.82 -0.29 -7.29
CA ARG A 35 1.97 -0.12 -8.74
C ARG A 35 2.84 -1.23 -9.35
N ASP A 36 3.95 -1.56 -8.71
CA ASP A 36 4.85 -2.61 -9.18
C ASP A 36 4.19 -3.99 -9.11
N LEU A 37 3.46 -4.30 -8.03
CA LEU A 37 2.66 -5.51 -7.92
C LEU A 37 1.58 -5.60 -9.00
N ALA A 38 0.85 -4.50 -9.24
CA ALA A 38 -0.15 -4.45 -10.30
C ALA A 38 0.47 -4.69 -11.68
N ARG A 39 1.68 -4.15 -11.94
CA ARG A 39 2.43 -4.40 -13.17
C ARG A 39 2.84 -5.86 -13.33
N ILE A 40 3.33 -6.49 -12.26
CA ILE A 40 3.66 -7.93 -12.27
C ILE A 40 2.41 -8.76 -12.55
N ALA A 41 1.31 -8.45 -11.87
CA ALA A 41 0.05 -9.16 -12.06
C ALA A 41 -0.46 -9.04 -13.50
N ALA A 42 -0.33 -7.86 -14.12
CA ALA A 42 -0.66 -7.63 -15.53
C ALA A 42 0.03 -8.61 -16.48
N GLY A 43 1.30 -8.93 -16.22
CA GLY A 43 2.09 -9.85 -17.03
C GLY A 43 1.66 -11.31 -16.92
N LEU A 44 0.91 -11.68 -15.88
CA LEU A 44 0.44 -13.05 -15.66
C LEU A 44 -0.86 -13.37 -16.43
N TRP A 45 -1.67 -12.35 -16.74
CA TRP A 45 -2.90 -12.49 -17.53
C TRP A 45 -2.99 -11.42 -18.64
N PRO A 46 -2.10 -11.46 -19.65
CA PRO A 46 -2.07 -10.45 -20.71
C PRO A 46 -3.37 -10.43 -21.53
N ASP A 47 -4.05 -11.56 -21.67
CA ASP A 47 -5.21 -11.74 -22.54
C ASP A 47 -6.57 -11.56 -21.85
N GLU A 48 -6.59 -11.06 -20.60
CA GLU A 48 -7.83 -10.82 -19.84
C GLU A 48 -8.12 -9.30 -19.75
N PRO A 49 -8.94 -8.72 -20.65
CA PRO A 49 -9.08 -7.27 -20.76
C PRO A 49 -9.65 -6.61 -19.50
N ALA A 50 -10.62 -7.26 -18.85
CA ALA A 50 -11.22 -6.75 -17.61
C ALA A 50 -10.20 -6.66 -16.47
N PHE A 51 -9.24 -7.60 -16.44
CA PHE A 51 -8.16 -7.58 -15.48
C PHE A 51 -7.14 -6.48 -15.81
N GLN A 52 -6.77 -6.32 -17.08
CA GLN A 52 -5.88 -5.24 -17.53
C GLN A 52 -6.45 -3.86 -17.21
N ASP A 53 -7.75 -3.64 -17.44
CA ASP A 53 -8.43 -2.39 -17.09
C ASP A 53 -8.43 -2.12 -15.59
N ARG A 54 -8.57 -3.17 -14.77
CA ARG A 54 -8.45 -3.05 -13.31
C ARG A 54 -7.02 -2.69 -12.90
N VAL A 55 -6.02 -3.34 -13.48
CA VAL A 55 -4.60 -3.03 -13.24
C VAL A 55 -4.30 -1.57 -13.58
N LYS A 56 -4.74 -1.10 -14.75
CA LYS A 56 -4.52 0.28 -15.18
C LYS A 56 -5.11 1.29 -14.19
N ARG A 57 -6.34 1.08 -13.74
CA ARG A 57 -6.97 1.92 -12.71
C ARG A 57 -6.15 1.97 -11.42
N ILE A 58 -5.66 0.81 -10.95
CA ILE A 58 -4.81 0.76 -9.76
C ILE A 58 -3.51 1.55 -9.98
N GLN A 59 -2.87 1.42 -11.14
CA GLN A 59 -1.64 2.18 -11.44
C GLN A 59 -1.92 3.68 -11.45
N ASP A 60 -3.01 4.13 -12.06
CA ASP A 60 -3.42 5.54 -12.10
C ASP A 60 -3.71 6.10 -10.70
N GLU A 61 -4.47 5.35 -9.89
CA GLU A 61 -4.76 5.69 -8.50
C GLU A 61 -3.48 5.79 -7.65
N MET A 62 -2.53 4.86 -7.82
CA MET A 62 -1.26 4.88 -7.09
C MET A 62 -0.35 6.02 -7.54
N ASN A 63 -0.34 6.36 -8.83
CA ASN A 63 0.38 7.53 -9.34
C ASN A 63 -0.19 8.82 -8.74
N GLN A 64 -1.53 8.94 -8.69
CA GLN A 64 -2.19 10.08 -8.07
C GLN A 64 -1.89 10.17 -6.58
N LEU A 65 -1.89 9.03 -5.87
CA LEU A 65 -1.58 8.98 -4.45
C LEU A 65 -0.10 9.34 -4.18
N GLU A 66 0.85 8.85 -4.97
CA GLU A 66 2.27 9.22 -4.89
C GLU A 66 2.44 10.73 -5.11
N ALA A 67 1.79 11.29 -6.14
CA ALA A 67 1.82 12.71 -6.45
C ALA A 67 1.12 13.59 -5.38
N MET A 68 0.12 13.05 -4.68
CA MET A 68 -0.50 13.74 -3.55
C MET A 68 0.35 13.65 -2.29
N ALA A 69 0.97 12.52 -2.01
CA ALA A 69 1.77 12.30 -0.82
C ALA A 69 2.98 13.25 -0.75
N VAL A 70 3.58 13.61 -1.89
CA VAL A 70 4.71 14.56 -1.90
C VAL A 70 4.31 16.01 -1.63
N LYS A 71 3.00 16.32 -1.59
CA LYS A 71 2.49 17.68 -1.41
C LYS A 71 2.25 18.00 0.08
N PRO A 72 2.56 19.22 0.54
CA PRO A 72 2.37 19.62 1.94
C PRO A 72 0.90 19.55 2.39
N GLU A 73 -0.06 19.70 1.48
CA GLU A 73 -1.50 19.56 1.73
C GLU A 73 -1.87 18.17 2.26
N PHE A 74 -1.08 17.14 1.94
CA PHE A 74 -1.27 15.78 2.46
C PHE A 74 -1.08 15.72 3.98
N LEU A 75 -0.20 16.54 4.55
CA LEU A 75 -0.03 16.66 6.00
C LEU A 75 -1.25 17.29 6.67
N GLY A 76 -2.05 18.06 5.92
CA GLY A 76 -3.32 18.61 6.37
C GLY A 76 -4.42 17.55 6.55
N ILE A 77 -4.24 16.33 6.01
CA ILE A 77 -5.17 15.23 6.22
C ILE A 77 -5.06 14.74 7.68
N PRO A 78 -6.20 14.65 8.41
CA PRO A 78 -6.21 14.13 9.77
C PRO A 78 -5.51 12.77 9.85
N THR A 79 -4.66 12.59 10.86
CA THR A 79 -3.89 11.35 11.07
C THR A 79 -4.76 10.09 11.02
N GLN A 80 -5.96 10.15 11.59
CA GLN A 80 -6.91 9.03 11.58
C GLN A 80 -7.34 8.65 10.14
N LYS A 81 -7.66 9.64 9.29
CA LYS A 81 -8.00 9.40 7.88
C LYS A 81 -6.82 8.84 7.10
N ARG A 82 -5.59 9.29 7.40
CA ARG A 82 -4.38 8.68 6.82
C ARG A 82 -4.24 7.21 7.25
N LEU A 83 -4.46 6.89 8.52
CA LEU A 83 -4.43 5.49 8.99
C LEU A 83 -5.47 4.62 8.29
N GLU A 84 -6.69 5.12 8.09
CA GLU A 84 -7.75 4.44 7.35
C GLU A 84 -7.35 4.19 5.90
N LEU A 85 -6.86 5.23 5.21
CA LEU A 85 -6.35 5.11 3.84
C LEU A 85 -5.25 4.05 3.74
N ARG A 86 -4.29 4.06 4.67
CA ARG A 86 -3.22 3.06 4.72
C ARG A 86 -3.78 1.64 4.86
N GLN A 87 -4.76 1.42 5.75
CA GLN A 87 -5.37 0.10 5.92
C GLN A 87 -6.08 -0.37 4.65
N SER A 88 -6.82 0.52 3.97
CA SER A 88 -7.44 0.21 2.68
C SER A 88 -6.40 -0.20 1.64
N LEU A 89 -5.28 0.52 1.53
CA LEU A 89 -4.19 0.20 0.60
C LEU A 89 -3.55 -1.15 0.90
N LEU A 90 -3.33 -1.49 2.17
CA LEU A 90 -2.81 -2.80 2.57
C LEU A 90 -3.78 -3.92 2.17
N GLY A 91 -5.09 -3.71 2.36
CA GLY A 91 -6.12 -4.64 1.89
C GLY A 91 -6.09 -4.84 0.38
N SER A 92 -5.97 -3.75 -0.40
CA SER A 92 -5.84 -3.82 -1.86
C SER A 92 -4.59 -4.58 -2.31
N ARG A 93 -3.45 -4.35 -1.63
CA ARG A 93 -2.20 -5.08 -1.88
C ARG A 93 -2.39 -6.57 -1.65
N ASP A 94 -3.00 -6.96 -0.53
CA ASP A 94 -3.19 -8.37 -0.18
C ASP A 94 -4.11 -9.07 -1.20
N GLN A 95 -5.14 -8.39 -1.71
CA GLN A 95 -6.00 -8.90 -2.79
C GLN A 95 -5.26 -9.08 -4.12
N LEU A 96 -4.40 -8.12 -4.50
CA LEU A 96 -3.57 -8.24 -5.68
C LEU A 96 -2.59 -9.42 -5.57
N MET A 97 -1.97 -9.58 -4.40
CA MET A 97 -1.02 -10.64 -4.14
C MET A 97 -1.69 -12.02 -4.12
N GLU A 98 -2.92 -12.10 -3.61
CA GLU A 98 -3.75 -13.30 -3.70
C GLU A 98 -4.12 -13.62 -5.16
N THR A 99 -4.39 -12.60 -5.97
CA THR A 99 -4.61 -12.80 -7.41
C THR A 99 -3.37 -13.40 -8.04
N VAL A 100 -2.19 -12.79 -7.86
CA VAL A 100 -0.89 -13.29 -8.35
C VAL A 100 -0.62 -14.73 -7.92
N ARG A 101 -0.93 -15.11 -6.67
CA ARG A 101 -0.77 -16.50 -6.18
C ARG A 101 -1.69 -17.50 -6.87
N ARG A 102 -2.86 -17.06 -7.32
CA ARG A 102 -3.83 -17.89 -8.06
C ARG A 102 -3.52 -18.01 -9.54
N ALA A 103 -2.63 -17.18 -10.09
CA ALA A 103 -1.98 -17.52 -11.36
C ALA A 103 -1.18 -18.78 -11.09
N GLN A 104 -1.73 -19.93 -11.46
CA GLN A 104 -0.94 -21.15 -11.48
C GLN A 104 0.31 -20.85 -12.32
N PRO A 105 1.52 -21.20 -11.83
CA PRO A 105 2.67 -21.22 -12.72
C PRO A 105 2.32 -22.19 -13.86
N PRO A 106 2.79 -21.96 -15.10
CA PRO A 106 2.67 -22.95 -16.14
C PRO A 106 3.60 -24.11 -15.79
N THR A 107 3.20 -24.96 -14.84
CA THR A 107 3.73 -26.30 -14.73
C THR A 107 3.21 -27.07 -15.93
N SER A 108 3.94 -26.92 -17.03
CA SER A 108 3.97 -27.88 -18.10
C SER A 108 4.54 -29.17 -17.52
N THR A 109 3.72 -29.94 -16.80
CA THR A 109 3.94 -31.38 -16.69
C THR A 109 3.57 -31.95 -18.05
N THR A 110 4.51 -31.81 -19.00
CA THR A 110 4.71 -32.82 -20.02
C THR A 110 5.12 -34.07 -19.27
N GLN A 111 4.19 -34.99 -19.01
CA GLN A 111 4.32 -36.45 -19.08
C GLN A 111 2.94 -37.09 -19.10
#